data_AF-A0A510J2J9-F1
#
_entry.id   AF-A0A510J2J9-F1
#
_cell.length_a   1.000
_cell.length_b   1.000
_cell.length_c   1.000
_cell.angle_alpha   90.00
_cell.angle_beta   90.00
_cell.angle_gamma   90.00
#
_symmetry.space_group_name_H-M   'P 1'
#
loop_
_entity.id
_entity.type
_entity.pdbx_description
1 polymer ?
#
loop_
_entity_poly.entity_id
_entity_poly.type
_entity_poly.pdbx_seq_one_letter_code
_entity_poly.pdbx_strand_id
1 'polypeptide(L)'
;DEHGEVIAECRRSDLEPYLGLHFPATDIPQASRFLFMKNKVRMICDCHASAIKVVQNEKLGQPLSLCGSTLRAPHGCHAQYMANMGSIASLVMSVTVSEDDDGEVGSDPQQQQQQQRGMKLWGLVVCHHTSPRFVPFPLRYACEFLLQVFGIQLNKEVELSAQAKERHILKI
;
A
#
# COMPACT_ATOMS: atom_id res chain seq x y z
N ASP A 1 -5.82 -8.70 -13.15
CA ASP A 1 -5.01 -7.81 -14.02
C ASP A 1 -4.27 -6.72 -13.22
N GLU A 2 -4.45 -6.64 -11.89
CA GLU A 2 -3.61 -5.87 -10.97
C GLU A 2 -3.65 -4.34 -11.13
N HIS A 3 -4.49 -3.79 -12.01
CA HIS A 3 -4.73 -2.35 -12.09
C HIS A 3 -5.48 -1.85 -10.84
N GLY A 4 -5.44 -0.53 -10.59
CA GLY A 4 -6.11 0.08 -9.44
C GLY A 4 -7.25 1.00 -9.87
N GLU A 5 -8.25 1.16 -9.00
CA GLU A 5 -9.34 2.11 -9.15
C GLU A 5 -9.47 2.94 -7.86
N VAL A 6 -9.76 4.24 -8.00
CA VAL A 6 -10.11 5.09 -6.87
C VAL A 6 -11.60 4.94 -6.57
N ILE A 7 -11.93 4.15 -5.54
CA ILE A 7 -13.32 3.81 -5.19
C ILE A 7 -13.97 4.76 -4.17
N ALA A 8 -13.16 5.56 -3.47
CA ALA A 8 -13.63 6.53 -2.47
C ALA A 8 -12.60 7.66 -2.33
N GLU A 9 -13.07 8.88 -2.12
CA GLU A 9 -12.22 10.06 -2.02
C GLU A 9 -12.81 11.09 -1.04
N CYS A 10 -11.93 11.72 -0.26
CA CYS A 10 -12.22 12.97 0.46
C CYS A 10 -11.09 13.95 0.14
N ARG A 11 -11.45 15.09 -0.45
CA ARG A 11 -10.48 16.07 -0.97
C ARG A 11 -10.85 17.50 -0.60
N ARG A 12 -9.89 18.39 -0.75
CA ARG A 12 -10.13 19.84 -0.75
C ARG A 12 -11.00 20.20 -1.98
N SER A 13 -11.97 21.09 -1.80
CA SER A 13 -13.02 21.35 -2.80
C SER A 13 -12.51 21.95 -4.12
N ASP A 14 -11.37 22.61 -4.10
CA ASP A 14 -10.70 23.27 -5.23
C ASP A 14 -9.83 22.34 -6.09
N LEU A 15 -9.63 21.08 -5.71
CA LEU A 15 -8.83 20.12 -6.47
C LEU A 15 -9.69 19.33 -7.47
N GLU A 16 -9.11 18.81 -8.54
CA GLU A 16 -9.83 17.87 -9.41
C GLU A 16 -10.05 16.52 -8.69
N PRO A 17 -11.23 15.90 -8.82
CA PRO A 17 -11.51 14.60 -8.22
C PRO A 17 -10.78 13.48 -8.97
N TYR A 18 -10.29 12.49 -8.22
CA TYR A 18 -9.77 11.24 -8.80
C TYR A 18 -10.74 10.07 -8.69
N LEU A 19 -11.87 10.24 -8.00
CA LEU A 19 -12.89 9.19 -7.85
C LEU A 19 -13.32 8.58 -9.20
N GLY A 20 -13.29 7.26 -9.29
CA GLY A 20 -13.64 6.48 -10.49
C GLY A 20 -12.51 6.35 -11.53
N LEU A 21 -11.39 7.05 -11.37
CA LEU A 21 -10.25 6.89 -12.27
C LEU A 21 -9.54 5.56 -12.04
N HIS A 22 -9.12 4.96 -13.14
CA HIS A 22 -8.37 3.70 -13.17
C HIS A 22 -6.89 3.98 -13.51
N PHE A 23 -6.00 3.28 -12.82
CA PHE A 23 -4.56 3.42 -12.96
C PHE A 23 -3.92 2.08 -13.34
N PRO A 24 -2.98 2.06 -14.30
CA PRO A 24 -2.37 0.83 -14.77
C PRO A 24 -1.58 0.13 -13.65
N ALA A 25 -1.51 -1.21 -13.74
CA ALA A 25 -0.79 -2.01 -12.76
C ALA A 25 0.69 -1.61 -12.59
N THR A 26 1.29 -1.06 -13.66
CA THR A 26 2.69 -0.63 -13.73
C THR A 26 3.01 0.58 -12.85
N ASP A 27 2.01 1.38 -12.47
CA ASP A 27 2.24 2.56 -11.60
C ASP A 27 2.69 2.17 -10.19
N ILE A 28 2.29 0.96 -9.75
CA ILE A 28 2.75 0.37 -8.49
C ILE A 28 3.36 -1.01 -8.79
N PRO A 29 4.70 -1.09 -9.01
CA PRO A 29 5.38 -2.34 -9.32
C PRO A 29 5.17 -3.40 -8.23
N GLN A 30 5.18 -4.68 -8.61
CA GLN A 30 4.98 -5.81 -7.69
C GLN A 30 5.92 -5.78 -6.48
N ALA A 31 7.18 -5.38 -6.66
CA ALA A 31 8.13 -5.20 -5.55
C ALA A 31 7.66 -4.16 -4.51
N SER A 32 6.99 -3.08 -4.96
CA SER A 32 6.43 -2.07 -4.05
C SER A 32 5.21 -2.62 -3.31
N ARG A 33 4.33 -3.37 -4.00
CA ARG A 33 3.17 -4.04 -3.39
C ARG A 33 3.61 -5.02 -2.29
N PHE A 34 4.62 -5.83 -2.58
CA PHE A 34 5.23 -6.73 -1.60
C PHE A 34 5.83 -5.95 -0.43
N LEU A 35 6.47 -4.81 -0.68
CA LEU A 35 7.03 -3.99 0.39
C LEU A 35 5.93 -3.40 1.29
N PHE A 36 4.75 -3.07 0.74
CA PHE A 36 3.60 -2.62 1.53
C PHE A 36 3.01 -3.70 2.44
N MET A 37 3.19 -4.98 2.11
CA MET A 37 2.85 -6.09 3.03
C MET A 37 3.76 -6.15 4.26
N LYS A 38 5.01 -5.70 4.12
CA LYS A 38 6.00 -5.66 5.22
C LYS A 38 5.99 -4.32 5.96
N ASN A 39 5.84 -3.22 5.24
CA ASN A 39 5.86 -1.85 5.75
C ASN A 39 4.53 -1.18 5.43
N LYS A 40 3.61 -1.26 6.40
CA LYS A 40 2.20 -0.88 6.20
C LYS A 40 1.98 0.62 6.02
N VAL A 41 2.95 1.46 6.39
CA VAL A 41 2.85 2.92 6.28
C VAL A 41 4.11 3.48 5.65
N ARG A 42 3.94 4.33 4.64
CA ARG A 42 5.03 5.03 3.95
C ARG A 42 4.69 6.50 3.77
N MET A 43 5.63 7.36 4.18
CA MET A 43 5.50 8.81 4.02
C MET A 43 6.62 9.35 3.15
N ILE A 44 6.26 10.28 2.26
CA ILE A 44 7.18 11.16 1.55
C ILE A 44 6.76 12.59 1.89
N CYS A 45 7.65 13.34 2.53
CA CYS A 45 7.35 14.71 2.93
C CYS A 45 7.32 15.68 1.76
N ASP A 46 8.20 15.45 0.78
CA ASP A 46 8.42 16.31 -0.38
C ASP A 46 9.08 15.46 -1.49
N CYS A 47 8.47 15.39 -2.67
CA CYS A 47 9.02 14.68 -3.82
C CYS A 47 10.16 15.43 -4.53
N HIS A 48 10.30 16.74 -4.31
CA HIS A 48 11.36 17.56 -4.89
C HIS A 48 12.61 17.62 -4.00
N ALA A 49 12.52 17.16 -2.75
CA ALA A 49 13.66 17.13 -1.85
C ALA A 49 14.76 16.19 -2.38
N SER A 50 15.99 16.68 -2.40
CA SER A 50 17.14 15.89 -2.81
C SER A 50 17.40 14.75 -1.83
N ALA A 51 17.58 13.53 -2.35
CA ALA A 51 17.91 12.37 -1.52
C ALA A 51 19.30 12.53 -0.89
N ILE A 52 19.40 12.25 0.41
CA ILE A 52 20.65 12.34 1.16
C ILE A 52 21.34 10.98 1.18
N LYS A 53 22.61 10.94 0.78
CA LYS A 53 23.42 9.72 0.76
C LYS A 53 23.70 9.26 2.19
N VAL A 54 23.47 7.97 2.46
CA VAL A 54 23.89 7.32 3.71
C VAL A 54 25.39 7.03 3.63
N VAL A 55 26.14 7.51 4.62
CA VAL A 55 27.55 7.11 4.81
C VAL A 55 27.56 5.76 5.50
N GLN A 56 28.24 4.79 4.90
CA GLN A 56 28.31 3.42 5.38
C GLN A 56 29.75 2.92 5.38
N ASN A 57 30.05 1.93 6.21
CA ASN A 57 31.39 1.36 6.30
C ASN A 57 31.75 0.63 4.99
N GLU A 58 32.92 0.90 4.43
CA GLU A 58 33.42 0.30 3.18
C GLU A 58 33.57 -1.23 3.27
N LYS A 59 33.69 -1.78 4.49
CA LYS A 59 33.77 -3.22 4.72
C LYS A 59 32.45 -3.96 4.48
N LEU A 60 31.33 -3.25 4.32
CA LEU A 60 30.05 -3.86 3.99
C LEU A 60 30.08 -4.37 2.55
N GLY A 61 29.87 -5.67 2.35
CA GLY A 61 29.83 -6.28 1.01
C GLY A 61 28.67 -5.82 0.13
N GLN A 62 27.68 -5.14 0.71
CA GLN A 62 26.55 -4.53 0.01
C GLN A 62 25.99 -3.34 0.79
N PRO A 63 25.26 -2.42 0.14
CA PRO A 63 24.61 -1.31 0.82
C PRO A 63 23.62 -1.78 1.91
N LEU A 64 23.48 -0.99 2.98
CA LEU A 64 22.47 -1.22 4.00
C LEU A 64 21.06 -1.26 3.39
N SER A 65 20.28 -2.28 3.75
CA SER A 65 18.88 -2.33 3.35
C SER A 65 18.07 -1.29 4.13
N LEU A 66 17.50 -0.32 3.42
CA LEU A 66 16.61 0.70 3.99
C LEU A 66 15.13 0.36 3.84
N CYS A 67 14.80 -0.88 3.48
CA CYS A 67 13.43 -1.27 3.11
C CYS A 67 12.40 -0.94 4.20
N GLY A 68 12.77 -1.09 5.48
CA GLY A 68 11.94 -0.74 6.66
C GLY A 68 12.19 0.64 7.25
N SER A 69 13.03 1.48 6.64
CA SER A 69 13.27 2.83 7.14
C SER A 69 12.11 3.76 6.80
N THR A 70 11.58 4.46 7.80
CA THR A 70 10.52 5.47 7.61
C THR A 70 10.99 6.72 6.86
N LEU A 71 12.31 6.88 6.68
CA LEU A 71 12.94 8.00 5.97
C LEU A 71 13.51 7.58 4.60
N ARG A 72 13.21 6.36 4.14
CA ARG A 72 13.69 5.88 2.84
C ARG A 72 13.20 6.79 1.71
N ALA A 73 14.15 7.37 0.97
CA ALA A 73 13.86 8.21 -0.19
C ALA A 73 13.02 7.47 -1.25
N PRO A 74 12.12 8.18 -1.95
CA PRO A 74 11.45 7.61 -3.12
C PRO A 74 12.43 7.28 -4.23
N HIS A 75 12.10 6.25 -5.01
CA HIS A 75 12.77 6.02 -6.28
C HIS A 75 12.48 7.18 -7.25
N GLY A 76 13.45 7.59 -8.08
CA GLY A 76 13.33 8.77 -8.94
C GLY A 76 12.09 8.76 -9.86
N CYS A 77 11.77 7.59 -10.44
CA CYS A 77 10.54 7.42 -11.23
C CYS A 77 9.27 7.81 -10.44
N HIS A 78 9.16 7.36 -9.18
CA HIS A 78 7.99 7.68 -8.37
C HIS A 78 7.99 9.12 -7.85
N ALA A 79 9.17 9.70 -7.57
CA ALA A 79 9.28 11.13 -7.25
C ALA A 79 8.81 12.00 -8.43
N GLN A 80 9.20 11.64 -9.66
CA GLN A 80 8.72 12.33 -10.86
C GLN A 80 7.23 12.10 -11.12
N TYR A 81 6.72 10.89 -10.87
CA TYR A 81 5.29 10.61 -10.95
C TYR A 81 4.49 11.53 -10.02
N MET A 82 4.92 11.65 -8.76
CA MET A 82 4.31 12.57 -7.78
C MET A 82 4.33 14.03 -8.25
N ALA A 83 5.48 14.49 -8.75
CA ALA A 83 5.62 15.83 -9.30
C ALA A 83 4.65 16.08 -10.47
N ASN A 84 4.54 15.14 -11.40
CA ASN A 84 3.64 15.23 -12.55
C ASN A 84 2.16 15.25 -12.14
N MET A 85 1.82 14.53 -11.05
CA MET A 85 0.47 14.48 -10.49
C MET A 85 0.14 15.69 -9.60
N GLY A 86 1.13 16.53 -9.27
CA GLY A 86 0.97 17.64 -8.31
C GLY A 86 0.89 17.20 -6.84
N SER A 87 1.25 15.96 -6.53
CA SER A 87 1.25 15.42 -5.16
C SER A 87 2.61 15.61 -4.48
N ILE A 88 2.87 16.82 -4.00
CA ILE A 88 4.16 17.20 -3.39
C ILE A 88 4.53 16.30 -2.19
N ALA A 89 3.57 16.05 -1.30
CA ALA A 89 3.71 15.11 -0.20
C ALA A 89 2.74 13.95 -0.34
N SER A 90 3.11 12.78 0.18
CA SER A 90 2.26 11.59 0.18
C SER A 90 2.38 10.79 1.48
N LEU A 91 1.25 10.26 1.95
CA LEU A 91 1.18 9.24 2.98
C LEU A 91 0.36 8.07 2.42
N VAL A 92 1.01 6.93 2.23
CA VAL A 92 0.42 5.71 1.70
C VAL A 92 0.36 4.67 2.79
N MET A 93 -0.78 4.03 2.94
CA MET A 93 -1.00 3.00 3.94
C MET A 93 -1.69 1.78 3.33
N SER A 94 -1.23 0.59 3.69
CA SER A 94 -1.72 -0.67 3.13
C SER A 94 -3.01 -1.12 3.79
N VAL A 95 -3.98 -1.56 2.98
CA VAL A 95 -5.14 -2.32 3.45
C VAL A 95 -4.91 -3.78 3.14
N THR A 96 -4.76 -4.59 4.18
CA THR A 96 -4.58 -6.04 4.07
C THR A 96 -5.82 -6.76 4.56
N VAL A 97 -6.27 -7.76 3.80
CA VAL A 97 -7.37 -8.66 4.19
C VAL A 97 -6.82 -10.06 4.35
N SER A 98 -7.51 -10.89 5.14
CA SER A 98 -7.16 -12.30 5.23
C SER A 98 -7.59 -13.01 3.94
N GLU A 99 -6.78 -13.97 3.49
CA GLU A 99 -7.24 -14.97 2.53
C GLU A 99 -7.61 -16.22 3.32
N ASP A 100 -8.85 -16.67 3.16
CA ASP A 100 -9.25 -17.99 3.64
C ASP A 100 -8.59 -19.04 2.74
N ASP A 101 -7.92 -20.01 3.35
CA ASP A 101 -7.24 -21.11 2.67
C ASP A 101 -8.29 -22.06 2.08
N ASP A 102 -8.88 -21.68 0.94
CA ASP A 102 -9.67 -22.59 0.11
C ASP A 102 -8.71 -23.58 -0.56
N GLY A 103 -8.28 -24.56 0.23
CA GLY A 103 -7.46 -25.72 -0.05
C GLY A 103 -6.85 -25.86 -1.45
N GLU A 104 -5.55 -25.59 -1.54
CA GLU A 104 -4.61 -26.51 -2.18
C GLU A 104 -3.30 -26.52 -1.37
N VAL A 105 -3.16 -27.52 -0.49
CA VAL A 105 -1.86 -27.88 0.07
C VAL A 105 -1.03 -28.48 -1.08
N GLY A 106 -0.43 -27.59 -1.88
CA GLY A 106 0.70 -27.95 -2.73
C GLY A 106 1.78 -28.53 -1.84
N SER A 107 1.93 -29.85 -1.92
CA SER A 107 2.88 -30.67 -1.18
C SER A 107 4.31 -30.46 -1.68
N ASP A 108 4.82 -29.23 -1.60
CA ASP A 108 6.22 -28.93 -1.87
C ASP A 108 6.87 -28.26 -0.63
N PRO A 109 7.59 -29.03 0.20
CA PRO A 109 8.26 -28.52 1.39
C PRO A 109 9.34 -27.47 1.13
N GLN A 110 9.82 -27.30 -0.11
CA GLN A 110 10.93 -26.38 -0.41
C GLN A 110 10.53 -24.91 -0.63
N GLN A 111 9.24 -24.59 -0.73
CA GLN A 111 8.76 -23.20 -0.85
C GLN A 111 8.37 -22.54 0.49
N GLN A 112 8.71 -23.15 1.63
CA GLN A 112 8.25 -22.72 2.96
C GLN A 112 9.04 -21.56 3.60
N GLN A 113 9.94 -20.87 2.88
CA GLN A 113 10.61 -19.69 3.44
C GLN A 113 9.95 -18.38 2.97
N GLN A 114 9.13 -17.82 3.87
CA GLN A 114 8.64 -16.42 3.92
C GLN A 114 7.47 -16.01 3.01
N GLN A 115 6.39 -16.78 2.94
CA GLN A 115 5.09 -16.20 2.59
C GLN A 115 4.21 -16.10 3.84
N GLN A 116 3.72 -14.89 4.11
CA GLN A 116 2.62 -14.60 5.04
C GLN A 116 1.38 -15.34 4.50
N ARG A 117 1.30 -16.66 4.69
CA ARG A 117 0.16 -17.47 4.25
C ARG A 117 -1.08 -16.98 4.99
N GLY A 118 -1.97 -16.32 4.26
CA GLY A 118 -3.26 -15.87 4.75
C GLY A 118 -3.47 -14.35 4.79
N MET A 119 -2.56 -13.51 4.29
CA MET A 119 -2.87 -12.08 4.10
C MET A 119 -2.56 -11.63 2.67
N LYS A 120 -3.46 -10.83 2.11
CA LYS A 120 -3.31 -10.20 0.79
C LYS A 120 -3.45 -8.68 0.88
N LEU A 121 -2.70 -7.98 0.04
CA LEU A 121 -2.88 -6.55 -0.18
C LEU A 121 -4.16 -6.34 -0.98
N TRP A 122 -5.22 -5.89 -0.31
CA TRP A 122 -6.49 -5.58 -0.96
C TRP A 122 -6.41 -4.25 -1.73
N GLY A 123 -5.77 -3.25 -1.12
CA GLY A 123 -5.64 -1.92 -1.69
C GLY A 123 -4.81 -1.00 -0.83
N LEU A 124 -4.85 0.30 -1.15
CA LEU A 124 -4.10 1.33 -0.46
C LEU A 124 -5.03 2.47 -0.07
N VAL A 125 -4.82 3.05 1.11
CA VAL A 125 -5.29 4.41 1.41
C VAL A 125 -4.14 5.35 1.09
N VAL A 126 -4.37 6.25 0.13
CA VAL A 126 -3.37 7.19 -0.38
C VAL A 126 -3.81 8.60 -0.04
N CYS A 127 -2.99 9.31 0.72
CA CYS A 127 -3.18 10.72 1.02
C CYS A 127 -2.18 11.56 0.22
N HIS A 128 -2.65 12.61 -0.43
CA HIS A 128 -1.81 13.58 -1.13
C HIS A 128 -1.87 14.95 -0.45
N HIS A 129 -0.79 15.71 -0.60
CA HIS A 129 -0.77 17.12 -0.22
C HIS A 129 -0.07 17.95 -1.31
N THR A 130 -0.61 19.13 -1.60
CA THR A 130 -0.10 20.07 -2.60
C THR A 130 1.09 20.91 -2.12
N SER A 131 1.57 20.64 -0.91
CA SER A 131 2.72 21.29 -0.28
C SER A 131 3.47 20.26 0.56
N PRO A 132 4.75 20.50 0.90
CA PRO A 132 5.47 19.61 1.78
C PRO A 132 4.71 19.40 3.10
N ARG A 133 4.65 18.15 3.57
CA ARG A 133 3.94 17.81 4.79
C ARG A 133 4.58 16.66 5.54
N PHE A 134 4.91 16.93 6.80
CA PHE A 134 5.38 15.91 7.74
C PHE A 134 4.23 15.49 8.66
N VAL A 135 4.06 14.18 8.84
CA VAL A 135 3.09 13.60 9.77
C VAL A 135 3.86 12.91 10.91
N PRO A 136 3.68 13.33 12.18
CA PRO A 136 4.37 12.72 13.31
C PRO A 136 4.13 11.22 13.42
N PHE A 137 5.14 10.48 13.90
CA PHE A 137 5.07 9.03 14.03
C PHE A 137 3.85 8.54 14.84
N PRO A 138 3.48 9.13 16.00
CA PRO A 138 2.31 8.68 16.75
C PRO A 138 1.01 8.70 15.94
N LEU A 139 0.82 9.72 15.08
CA LEU A 139 -0.35 9.82 14.23
C LEU A 139 -0.32 8.77 13.11
N ARG A 140 0.84 8.54 12.49
CA ARG A 140 1.00 7.47 11.49
C ARG A 140 0.72 6.09 12.07
N TYR A 141 1.16 5.84 13.31
CA TYR A 141 0.90 4.59 14.02
C TYR A 141 -0.59 4.43 14.37
N ALA A 142 -1.26 5.51 14.79
CA ALA A 142 -2.70 5.49 14.98
C ALA A 142 -3.47 5.18 13.68
N CYS A 143 -3.05 5.75 12.55
CA CYS A 143 -3.62 5.43 11.25
C CYS A 143 -3.35 3.98 10.83
N GLU A 144 -2.17 3.43 11.12
CA GLU A 144 -1.87 2.02 10.89
C GLU A 144 -2.86 1.11 11.63
N PHE A 145 -3.09 1.39 12.92
CA PHE A 145 -4.05 0.65 13.72
C PHE A 145 -5.48 0.78 13.16
N LEU A 146 -5.89 2.00 12.79
CA LEU A 146 -7.19 2.23 12.16
C LEU A 146 -7.37 1.38 10.90
N LEU A 147 -6.35 1.27 10.05
CA LEU A 147 -6.43 0.45 8.83
C LEU A 147 -6.39 -1.06 9.08
N GLN A 148 -5.81 -1.50 10.20
CA GLN A 148 -5.95 -2.90 10.61
C GLN A 148 -7.40 -3.22 10.96
N VAL A 149 -8.06 -2.35 11.74
CA VAL A 149 -9.49 -2.50 12.06
C VAL A 149 -10.35 -2.40 10.80
N PHE A 150 -10.04 -1.46 9.89
CA PHE A 150 -10.71 -1.34 8.61
C PHE A 150 -10.58 -2.62 7.77
N GLY A 151 -9.39 -3.21 7.67
CA GLY A 151 -9.17 -4.45 6.94
C GLY A 151 -10.00 -5.62 7.48
N ILE A 152 -10.15 -5.73 8.81
CA ILE A 152 -11.00 -6.75 9.45
C ILE A 152 -12.47 -6.54 9.07
N GLN A 153 -12.98 -5.31 9.17
CA GLN A 153 -14.36 -5.01 8.81
C GLN A 153 -14.62 -5.25 7.32
N LEU A 154 -13.68 -4.84 6.47
CA LEU A 154 -13.75 -5.05 5.03
C LEU A 154 -13.83 -6.54 4.69
N ASN A 155 -13.00 -7.38 5.33
CA ASN A 155 -13.03 -8.82 5.11
C ASN A 155 -14.42 -9.41 5.43
N LYS A 156 -14.99 -9.01 6.57
CA LYS A 156 -16.34 -9.42 6.99
C LYS A 156 -17.41 -8.99 5.97
N GLU A 157 -17.38 -7.75 5.48
CA GLU A 157 -18.36 -7.27 4.51
C GLU A 157 -18.26 -8.00 3.15
N VAL A 158 -17.04 -8.33 2.73
CA VAL A 158 -16.79 -9.10 1.52
C VAL A 158 -17.37 -10.52 1.65
N GLU A 159 -17.11 -11.19 2.78
CA GLU A 159 -17.64 -12.53 3.06
C GLU A 159 -19.19 -12.53 3.09
N LEU A 160 -19.79 -11.58 3.80
CA LEU A 160 -21.25 -11.42 3.85
C LEU A 160 -21.85 -11.18 2.45
N SER A 161 -21.18 -10.37 1.64
CA SER A 161 -21.61 -10.08 0.26
C SER A 161 -21.51 -11.31 -0.64
N ALA A 162 -20.48 -12.16 -0.46
CA ALA A 162 -20.33 -13.42 -1.18
C ALA A 162 -21.45 -14.41 -0.81
N GLN A 163 -21.70 -14.63 0.48
CA GLN A 163 -22.78 -15.49 0.97
C GLN A 163 -24.17 -15.03 0.47
N ALA A 164 -24.41 -13.71 0.41
CA ALA A 164 -25.67 -13.17 -0.10
C ALA A 164 -25.87 -13.47 -1.60
N LYS A 165 -24.80 -13.38 -2.41
CA LYS A 165 -24.83 -13.73 -3.84
C LYS A 165 -25.08 -15.22 -4.05
N GLU A 166 -24.39 -16.08 -3.31
CA GLU A 166 -24.59 -17.54 -3.38
C GLU A 166 -26.03 -17.93 -3.05
N ARG A 167 -26.59 -17.40 -1.96
CA ARG A 167 -28.00 -17.62 -1.59
C ARG A 167 -28.98 -17.11 -2.65
N HIS A 168 -28.62 -16.07 -3.39
CA HIS A 168 -29.47 -15.55 -4.47
C HIS A 168 -29.44 -16.49 -5.68
N ILE A 169 -28.26 -17.00 -6.06
CA ILE A 169 -28.10 -17.95 -7.16
C ILE A 169 -28.83 -19.27 -6.87
N LEU A 170 -28.74 -19.80 -5.65
CA LEU A 170 -29.40 -21.06 -5.26
C LEU A 170 -30.93 -20.99 -5.19
N LYS A 171 -31.52 -19.78 -5.31
CA LYS A 171 -32.97 -19.56 -5.33
C LYS A 171 -33.55 -19.41 -6.74
N ILE A 172 -32.71 -19.38 -7.77
CA ILE A 172 -33.07 -19.33 -9.19
C ILE A 172 -32.97 -20.75 -9.74
#